data_AF-A0A2N7B3B6-F1
#
_entry.id   AF-A0A2N7B3B6-F1
#
_cell.length_a   1.000
_cell.length_b   1.000
_cell.length_c   1.000
_cell.angle_alpha   90.00
_cell.angle_beta   90.00
_cell.angle_gamma   90.00
#
_symmetry.space_group_name_H-M   'P 1'
#
loop_
_entity.id
_entity.type
_entity.pdbx_description
1 polymer ?
#
loop_
_entity_poly.entity_id
_entity_poly.type
_entity_poly.pdbx_seq_one_letter_code
_entity_poly.pdbx_strand_id
1 'polypeptide(L)'
;MLRIAVALSGWAPGTDSIATITRNFSVFKNDPSDSTTLSDNYILSLLSDSRGKLWVGTTQGLNYYDSRNNVFHRLNSPLEKQQGLATLAIHCLFEDSKGSIWVGTSAGVRVLTTPRKPSSRALLKAVAFPAFPGSTKPG
;
A
#
# COMPACT_ATOMS: atom_id res chain seq x y z
N MET A 1 -10.98 9.68 13.24
CA MET A 1 -11.70 8.59 12.53
C MET A 1 -11.55 8.81 11.04
N LEU A 2 -11.29 7.76 10.26
CA LEU A 2 -11.23 7.83 8.79
C LEU A 2 -12.61 7.49 8.20
N ARG A 3 -13.01 8.19 7.15
CA ARG A 3 -14.19 7.82 6.35
C ARG A 3 -13.73 7.57 4.91
N ILE A 4 -13.94 6.36 4.41
CA ILE A 4 -13.67 6.02 3.00
C ILE A 4 -15.01 5.87 2.29
N ALA A 5 -15.18 6.63 1.22
CA ALA A 5 -16.36 6.51 0.35
C ALA A 5 -16.23 5.25 -0.50
N VAL A 6 -17.24 4.40 -0.47
CA VAL A 6 -17.40 3.28 -1.40
C VAL A 6 -18.51 3.69 -2.36
N ALA A 7 -18.15 3.97 -3.61
CA ALA A 7 -19.13 4.22 -4.65
C ALA A 7 -19.73 2.88 -5.07
N LEU A 8 -21.00 2.64 -4.71
CA LEU A 8 -21.78 1.54 -5.26
C LEU A 8 -22.67 2.14 -6.37
N SER A 9 -22.40 1.78 -7.63
CA SER A 9 -23.31 2.08 -8.72
C SER A 9 -24.47 1.07 -8.67
N GLY A 10 -25.58 1.43 -8.04
CA GLY A 10 -26.82 0.67 -8.14
C GLY A 10 -27.63 1.16 -9.33
N TRP A 11 -27.88 0.29 -10.31
CA TRP A 11 -28.90 0.55 -11.34
C TRP A 11 -30.27 0.20 -10.76
N ALA A 12 -31.16 1.18 -10.63
CA ALA A 12 -32.57 0.95 -10.36
C ALA A 12 -33.31 0.79 -11.70
N PRO A 13 -33.92 -0.37 -12.00
CA PRO A 13 -34.75 -0.51 -13.20
C PRO A 13 -36.06 0.27 -13.02
N GLY A 14 -36.40 1.14 -13.98
CA GLY A 14 -37.76 1.68 -14.12
C GLY A 14 -38.01 3.13 -13.71
N THR A 15 -36.97 3.96 -13.49
CA THR A 15 -37.17 5.40 -13.26
C THR A 15 -36.46 6.23 -14.32
N ASP A 16 -37.23 7.00 -15.09
CA ASP A 16 -36.71 8.04 -15.96
C ASP A 16 -35.97 9.08 -15.10
N SER A 17 -34.64 9.09 -15.25
CA SER A 17 -33.72 10.19 -14.91
C SER A 17 -33.78 10.73 -13.48
N ILE A 18 -33.09 10.09 -12.50
CA ILE A 18 -31.88 10.58 -11.78
C ILE A 18 -31.25 9.36 -11.10
N ALA A 19 -30.10 8.87 -11.58
CA ALA A 19 -29.33 7.86 -10.85
C ALA A 19 -28.83 8.50 -9.54
N THR A 20 -29.51 8.21 -8.42
CA THR A 20 -29.04 8.63 -7.10
C THR A 20 -27.80 7.80 -6.80
N ILE A 21 -26.62 8.39 -7.02
CA ILE A 21 -25.36 7.80 -6.59
C ILE A 21 -25.34 7.87 -5.07
N THR A 22 -25.92 6.87 -4.40
CA THR A 22 -25.85 6.75 -2.94
C THR A 22 -24.39 6.48 -2.57
N ARG A 23 -23.71 7.51 -2.07
CA ARG A 23 -22.35 7.40 -1.57
C ARG A 23 -22.40 6.78 -0.17
N ASN A 24 -22.12 5.49 -0.08
CA ASN A 24 -21.93 4.83 1.20
C ASN A 24 -20.52 5.15 1.73
N PHE A 25 -20.41 5.40 3.03
CA PHE A 25 -19.12 5.64 3.68
C PHE A 25 -18.88 4.57 4.73
N SER A 26 -17.71 3.93 4.66
CA SER A 26 -17.21 3.08 5.73
C SER A 26 -16.41 3.93 6.71
N VAL A 27 -16.73 3.82 8.00
CA VAL A 27 -16.04 4.53 9.08
C VAL A 27 -15.04 3.58 9.72
N PHE A 28 -13.76 3.94 9.67
CA PHE A 28 -12.69 3.20 10.33
C PHE A 28 -12.19 3.97 11.55
N LYS A 29 -12.07 3.25 12.66
CA LYS A 29 -11.56 3.76 13.93
C LYS A 29 -10.44 2.85 14.41
N ASN A 30 -9.51 3.44 15.17
CA ASN A 30 -8.57 2.66 15.96
C ASN A 30 -9.33 1.86 17.01
N ASP A 31 -9.02 0.58 17.06
CA ASP A 31 -9.28 -0.31 18.18
C ASP A 31 -7.93 -0.73 18.77
N PRO A 32 -7.62 -0.37 20.03
CA PRO A 32 -6.38 -0.76 20.68
C PRO A 32 -6.20 -2.27 20.82
N SER A 33 -7.29 -3.04 20.87
CA SER A 33 -7.27 -4.50 20.99
C SER A 33 -7.09 -5.22 19.66
N ASP A 34 -7.33 -4.54 18.53
CA ASP A 34 -7.24 -5.11 17.19
C ASP A 34 -6.15 -4.42 16.35
N SER A 35 -5.04 -5.15 16.14
CA SER A 35 -3.90 -4.70 15.34
C SER A 35 -4.20 -4.49 13.85
N THR A 36 -5.34 -4.97 13.36
CA THR A 36 -5.81 -4.81 11.97
C THR A 36 -6.59 -3.51 11.73
N THR A 37 -6.74 -2.68 12.76
CA THR A 37 -7.33 -1.34 12.66
C THR A 37 -6.25 -0.25 12.57
N LEU A 38 -6.66 0.99 12.30
CA LEU A 38 -5.76 2.16 12.29
C LEU A 38 -4.93 2.25 13.57
N SER A 39 -3.67 2.68 13.48
CA SER A 39 -2.82 2.85 14.66
C SER A 39 -3.26 3.99 15.58
N ASP A 40 -3.97 4.98 15.05
CA ASP A 40 -4.60 6.04 15.82
C ASP A 40 -5.77 6.68 15.03
N ASN A 41 -6.68 7.33 15.75
CA ASN A 41 -7.84 8.00 15.18
C ASN A 41 -7.51 9.38 14.57
N TYR A 42 -6.37 9.99 14.92
CA TYR A 42 -5.95 11.27 14.36
C TYR A 42 -5.10 11.06 13.12
N ILE A 43 -5.66 11.44 11.98
CA ILE A 43 -5.05 11.26 10.66
C ILE A 43 -4.44 12.57 10.25
N LEU A 44 -3.16 12.52 9.88
CA LEU A 44 -2.37 13.69 9.52
C LEU A 44 -2.09 13.72 8.01
N SER A 45 -1.97 12.55 7.38
CA SER A 45 -1.66 12.46 5.95
C SER A 45 -2.26 11.22 5.30
N LEU A 46 -2.54 11.33 4.00
CA LEU A 46 -3.07 10.28 3.15
C LEU A 46 -2.31 10.29 1.81
N LEU A 47 -1.99 9.10 1.29
CA LEU A 47 -1.37 8.95 -0.02
C LEU A 47 -1.91 7.69 -0.70
N SER A 48 -2.49 7.84 -1.89
CA SER A 48 -2.72 6.70 -2.78
C SER A 48 -1.47 6.50 -3.62
N ASP A 49 -0.79 5.37 -3.46
CA ASP A 49 0.39 5.06 -4.27
C ASP A 49 0.01 4.59 -5.69
N SER A 50 0.98 4.62 -6.60
CA SER A 50 0.87 4.19 -7.99
C SER A 50 0.48 2.72 -8.17
N ARG A 51 0.49 1.94 -7.08
CA ARG A 51 0.12 0.51 -7.06
C ARG A 51 -1.26 0.28 -6.47
N GLY A 52 -2.01 1.34 -6.17
CA GLY A 52 -3.36 1.27 -5.63
C GLY A 52 -3.42 0.95 -4.13
N LYS A 53 -2.33 1.13 -3.38
CA LYS A 53 -2.37 1.09 -1.91
C LYS A 53 -2.68 2.47 -1.37
N LEU A 54 -3.58 2.51 -0.39
CA LEU A 54 -3.83 3.73 0.38
C LEU A 54 -2.98 3.71 1.65
N TRP A 55 -2.05 4.64 1.74
CA TRP A 55 -1.20 4.91 2.89
C TRP A 55 -1.86 5.96 3.78
N VAL A 56 -1.82 5.72 5.09
CA VAL A 56 -2.47 6.56 6.11
C VAL A 56 -1.46 6.86 7.21
N GLY A 57 -1.01 8.10 7.27
CA GLY A 57 -0.18 8.62 8.34
C GLY A 57 -1.04 9.14 9.49
N THR A 58 -0.80 8.62 10.69
CA THR A 58 -1.50 9.04 11.91
C THR A 58 -0.53 9.71 12.88
N THR A 59 -1.02 10.16 14.04
CA THR A 59 -0.14 10.66 15.10
C THR A 59 0.73 9.55 15.71
N GLN A 60 0.32 8.29 15.57
CA GLN A 60 1.00 7.11 16.10
C GLN A 60 1.41 6.16 14.98
N GLY A 61 2.12 6.67 13.98
CA GLY A 61 2.77 5.86 12.95
C GLY A 61 2.04 5.75 11.61
N LEU A 62 2.55 4.85 10.77
CA LEU A 62 2.13 4.68 9.38
C LEU A 62 1.32 3.40 9.20
N ASN A 63 0.24 3.50 8.43
CA ASN A 63 -0.64 2.39 8.10
C ASN A 63 -0.79 2.29 6.59
N TYR A 64 -1.09 1.11 6.07
CA TYR A 64 -1.64 0.96 4.73
C TYR A 64 -2.94 0.16 4.77
N TYR A 65 -3.88 0.53 3.92
CA TYR A 65 -5.18 -0.11 3.80
C TYR A 65 -5.14 -1.21 2.74
N ASP A 66 -5.53 -2.43 3.12
CA ASP A 66 -5.79 -3.53 2.21
C ASP A 66 -7.29 -3.56 1.89
N SER A 67 -7.63 -3.07 0.70
CA SER A 67 -9.01 -3.01 0.22
C SER A 67 -9.64 -4.37 -0.03
N ARG A 68 -8.85 -5.45 -0.17
CA ARG A 68 -9.38 -6.81 -0.41
C ARG A 68 -9.95 -7.42 0.86
N ASN A 69 -9.24 -7.23 1.96
CA ASN A 69 -9.58 -7.78 3.27
C ASN A 69 -10.27 -6.75 4.17
N ASN A 70 -10.35 -5.48 3.73
CA ASN A 70 -10.93 -4.38 4.48
C ASN A 70 -10.24 -4.13 5.84
N VAL A 71 -8.90 -4.26 5.86
CA VAL A 71 -8.07 -4.13 7.06
C VAL A 71 -6.97 -3.09 6.88
N PHE A 72 -6.46 -2.58 7.99
CA PHE A 72 -5.27 -1.75 8.05
C PHE A 72 -4.10 -2.57 8.56
N HIS A 73 -2.96 -2.41 7.89
CA HIS A 73 -1.70 -2.94 8.35
C HIS A 73 -0.87 -1.80 8.92
N ARG A 74 -0.58 -1.90 10.23
CA ARG A 74 0.33 -0.99 10.93
C ARG A 74 1.77 -1.35 10.56
N LEU A 75 2.54 -0.40 10.05
CA LEU A 75 3.96 -0.62 9.76
C LEU A 75 4.78 -0.55 11.05
N ASN A 76 4.94 -1.75 11.64
CA ASN A 76 5.62 -1.97 12.91
C ASN A 76 6.79 -2.97 12.76
N SER A 77 7.42 -3.06 11.58
CA SER A 77 8.47 -4.07 11.39
C SER A 77 9.61 -3.88 12.40
N PRO A 78 10.33 -4.94 12.81
CA PRO A 78 11.44 -4.82 13.76
C PRO A 78 12.50 -3.79 13.34
N LEU A 79 12.76 -3.71 12.02
CA LEU A 79 13.63 -2.71 11.40
C LEU A 79 13.09 -1.28 11.60
N GLU A 80 11.79 -1.08 11.49
CA GLU A 80 11.13 0.22 11.68
C GLU A 80 10.96 0.58 13.16
N LYS A 81 10.83 -0.43 14.04
CA LYS A 81 10.83 -0.27 15.49
C LYS A 81 12.20 0.19 15.98
N GLN A 82 13.27 -0.36 15.40
CA GLN A 82 14.64 0.12 15.60
C GLN A 82 14.85 1.54 15.03
N GLN A 83 14.10 1.91 13.98
CA GLN A 83 14.12 3.24 13.38
C GLN A 83 13.07 4.22 13.94
N GLY A 84 12.29 3.82 14.96
CA GLY A 84 11.32 4.66 15.67
C GLY A 84 10.02 5.00 14.92
N LEU A 85 9.75 4.43 13.74
CA LEU A 85 8.61 4.81 12.90
C LEU A 85 7.24 4.45 13.51
N ALA A 86 7.17 3.38 14.30
CA ALA A 86 5.93 2.88 14.89
C ALA A 86 5.30 3.83 15.93
N THR A 87 6.04 4.84 16.38
CA THR A 87 5.63 5.78 17.45
C THR A 87 5.70 7.25 17.04
N LEU A 88 6.00 7.54 15.78
CA LEU A 88 6.17 8.91 15.31
C LEU A 88 4.92 9.39 14.57
N ALA A 89 4.57 10.65 14.79
CA ALA A 89 3.55 11.33 14.00
C ALA A 89 4.01 11.48 12.55
N ILE A 90 3.16 11.08 11.61
CA ILE A 90 3.43 11.09 10.18
C ILE A 90 2.72 12.27 9.53
N HIS A 91 3.43 13.39 9.40
CA HIS A 91 2.87 14.67 8.93
C HIS A 91 2.65 14.73 7.42
N CYS A 92 3.51 14.07 6.64
CA CYS A 92 3.38 14.07 5.18
C CYS A 92 3.86 12.77 4.55
N LEU A 93 3.25 12.44 3.42
CA LEU A 93 3.54 11.29 2.60
C LEU A 93 3.64 11.75 1.14
N PHE A 94 4.65 11.26 0.43
CA PHE A 94 4.86 11.59 -0.99
C PHE A 94 5.43 10.39 -1.73
N GLU A 95 4.97 10.13 -2.95
CA GLU A 95 5.55 9.11 -3.81
C GLU A 95 6.42 9.77 -4.89
N ASP A 96 7.66 9.32 -5.04
CA ASP A 96 8.54 9.77 -6.12
C ASP A 96 8.28 9.04 -7.45
N SER A 97 8.88 9.53 -8.54
CA SER A 97 8.75 8.93 -9.87
C SER A 97 9.32 7.51 -9.99
N LYS A 98 10.06 7.04 -8.98
CA LYS A 98 10.61 5.67 -8.91
C LYS A 98 9.71 4.74 -8.09
N GLY A 99 8.62 5.25 -7.50
CA GLY A 99 7.70 4.50 -6.64
C GLY A 99 8.18 4.34 -5.21
N SER A 100 9.15 5.15 -4.76
CA SER A 100 9.56 5.19 -3.36
C SER A 100 8.67 6.13 -2.59
N ILE A 101 8.35 5.77 -1.34
CA ILE A 101 7.47 6.57 -0.50
C ILE A 101 8.33 7.34 0.50
N TRP A 102 8.22 8.66 0.44
CA TRP A 102 8.83 9.60 1.35
C TRP A 102 7.87 9.88 2.49
N VAL A 103 8.37 9.75 3.71
CA VAL A 103 7.60 9.84 4.95
C VAL A 103 8.20 10.96 5.80
N GLY A 104 7.46 12.05 5.96
CA GLY A 104 7.83 13.13 6.87
C GLY A 104 7.33 12.84 8.28
N THR A 105 8.24 12.76 9.23
CA THR A 105 7.98 12.49 10.64
C THR A 105 8.42 13.67 11.51
N SER A 106 7.98 13.71 12.77
CA SER A 106 8.52 14.68 13.74
C SER A 106 10.03 14.58 13.95
N ALA A 107 10.64 13.44 13.62
CA ALA A 107 12.08 13.20 13.72
C ALA A 107 12.84 13.44 12.39
N GLY A 108 12.17 13.97 11.37
CA GLY A 108 12.74 14.21 10.04
C GLY A 108 12.11 13.34 8.93
N VAL A 109 12.77 13.31 7.78
CA VAL A 109 12.26 12.64 6.57
C VAL A 109 12.90 11.27 6.38
N ARG A 110 12.09 10.28 6.03
CA ARG A 110 12.50 8.89 5.77
C ARG A 110 12.02 8.42 4.41
N VAL A 111 12.71 7.46 3.81
CA VAL A 111 12.33 6.84 2.53
C VAL A 111 12.04 5.36 2.74
N LEU A 112 10.84 4.95 2.38
CA LEU A 112 10.42 3.56 2.28
C LEU A 112 10.63 3.11 0.83
N THR A 113 11.76 2.45 0.58
CA THR A 113 11.98 1.77 -0.69
C THR A 113 11.13 0.52 -0.72
N THR A 114 10.10 0.55 -1.54
CA THR A 114 9.34 -0.66 -1.80
C THR A 114 10.02 -1.41 -2.94
N PRO A 115 10.43 -2.68 -2.75
CA PRO A 115 11.11 -3.42 -3.80
C PRO A 115 10.20 -3.50 -5.01
N ARG A 116 10.67 -2.96 -6.13
CA ARG A 116 9.99 -3.09 -7.43
C ARG A 116 9.84 -4.59 -7.69
N LYS A 117 8.63 -5.08 -7.99
CA LYS A 117 8.51 -6.40 -8.63
C LYS A 117 9.42 -6.35 -9.86
N PRO A 118 10.41 -7.25 -10.01
CA PRO A 118 11.26 -7.22 -11.18
C PRO A 118 10.33 -7.29 -12.40
N SER A 119 10.41 -6.28 -13.27
CA SER A 119 9.64 -6.27 -14.51
C SER A 119 9.95 -7.56 -15.25
N SER A 120 8.92 -8.26 -15.72
CA SER A 120 8.99 -9.55 -16.44
C SER A 120 9.99 -9.59 -17.59
N ARG A 121 10.46 -8.43 -18.07
CA ARG A 121 11.53 -8.30 -19.06
C ARG A 121 12.91 -8.80 -18.59
N ALA A 122 13.13 -8.97 -17.28
CA ALA A 122 14.38 -9.51 -16.73
C ALA A 122 14.40 -11.04 -16.58
N LEU A 123 13.27 -11.73 -16.75
CA LEU A 123 13.16 -13.20 -16.58
C LEU A 123 13.44 -14.02 -17.85
N LEU A 124 13.83 -13.39 -18.96
CA LEU A 124 14.12 -14.09 -20.22
C LEU A 124 15.61 -14.42 -20.46
N LYS A 125 16.46 -14.38 -19.44
CA LYS A 125 17.85 -14.84 -19.56
C LYS A 125 18.27 -15.70 -18.37
N ALA A 126 17.82 -16.96 -18.38
CA ALA A 126 18.59 -18.11 -17.90
C ALA A 126 17.73 -19.38 -18.04
N VAL A 127 17.57 -19.88 -19.26
CA VAL A 127 17.38 -21.32 -19.45
C VAL A 127 18.67 -21.79 -20.12
N ALA A 128 19.65 -22.15 -19.29
CA ALA A 128 20.79 -22.92 -19.77
C ALA A 128 20.26 -24.31 -20.10
N PHE A 129 20.22 -24.67 -21.37
CA PHE A 129 20.06 -26.06 -21.77
C PHE A 129 21.28 -26.85 -21.27
N PRO A 130 21.11 -28.02 -20.62
CA PRO A 130 22.25 -28.88 -20.36
C PRO A 130 22.87 -29.31 -21.70
N ALA A 131 24.19 -29.19 -21.80
CA ALA A 131 24.94 -29.63 -22.97
C ALA A 131 24.78 -31.14 -23.16
N PHE A 132 24.40 -31.56 -24.37
CA PHE A 132 24.46 -32.97 -24.78
C PHE A 132 25.94 -33.36 -24.98
N PRO A 133 26.44 -34.43 -24.33
CA PRO A 133 27.75 -34.97 -24.66
C PRO A 133 27.62 -35.91 -25.87
N GLY A 134 28.23 -35.55 -27.00
CA GLY A 134 28.35 -36.48 -28.13
C GLY A 134 28.38 -35.82 -29.50
N SER A 135 29.45 -35.12 -29.83
CA SER A 135 29.86 -34.95 -31.24
C SER A 135 31.39 -34.92 -31.34
N THR A 136 31.98 -36.09 -31.52
CA THR A 136 33.32 -36.22 -32.08
C THR A 136 33.28 -35.70 -33.53
N LYS A 137 34.08 -34.67 -33.82
CA LYS A 137 34.30 -34.15 -35.18
C LYS A 137 35.04 -35.17 -36.06
N PRO A 138 34.88 -35.12 -37.39
CA PRO A 138 35.57 -36.02 -38.30
C PRO A 138 37.04 -35.58 -38.50
N GLY A 139 37.91 -36.58 -38.60
CA GLY A 139 39.24 -36.49 -39.20
C GLY A 139 39.33 -37.50 -40.33
#